data_AF-A0A8T0GBM3-F1
#
_entry.id   AF-A0A8T0GBM3-F1
#
_cell.length_a   1.000
_cell.length_b   1.000
_cell.length_c   1.000
_cell.angle_alpha   90.00
_cell.angle_beta   90.00
_cell.angle_gamma   90.00
#
_symmetry.space_group_name_H-M   'P 1'
#
loop_
_entity.id
_entity.type
_entity.pdbx_description
1 polymer ?
#
loop_
_entity_poly.entity_id
_entity_poly.type
_entity_poly.pdbx_seq_one_letter_code
_entity_poly.pdbx_strand_id
1 'polypeptide(L)'
;MDDHPGGDDVLMQVAGKDATEEFDDVGHSKSAIEQLKDFYVGECPEVLEKKISSVAATNSKLAASDGPTLTNSVGIFSKVLQFLVPLVLLGVAVALRKYGKKDLKN
;
A
#
# COMPACT_ATOMS: atom_id res chain seq x y z
N MET A 1 -14.22 -0.55 13.57
CA MET A 1 -14.45 0.25 12.35
C MET A 1 -14.88 -0.63 11.17
N ASP A 2 -15.11 -1.91 11.46
CA ASP A 2 -15.28 -2.98 10.50
C ASP A 2 -16.72 -3.08 9.98
N ASP A 3 -17.65 -2.33 10.58
CA ASP A 3 -19.07 -2.29 10.23
C ASP A 3 -19.37 -1.38 9.03
N HIS A 4 -18.37 -0.67 8.49
CA HIS A 4 -18.52 0.11 7.27
C HIS A 4 -18.45 -0.83 6.04
N PRO A 5 -19.51 -0.91 5.20
CA PRO A 5 -19.52 -1.82 4.05
C PRO A 5 -18.40 -1.58 3.03
N GLY A 6 -17.83 -0.37 2.99
CA GLY A 6 -16.69 0.00 2.15
C GLY A 6 -15.32 -0.36 2.73
N GLY A 7 -15.27 -0.98 3.92
CA GLY A 7 -14.03 -1.24 4.66
C GLY A 7 -13.61 -0.09 5.57
N ASP A 8 -12.66 -0.36 6.47
CA ASP A 8 -12.09 0.60 7.42
C ASP A 8 -10.99 1.48 6.81
N ASP A 9 -10.26 0.96 5.81
CA ASP A 9 -9.20 1.67 5.09
C ASP A 9 -9.65 3.04 4.58
N VAL A 10 -10.84 3.11 4.00
CA VAL A 10 -11.37 4.36 3.42
C VAL A 10 -11.71 5.40 4.50
N LEU A 11 -12.15 4.96 5.68
CA LEU A 11 -12.40 5.87 6.81
C LEU A 11 -11.07 6.40 7.38
N MET A 12 -10.03 5.56 7.41
CA MET A 12 -8.70 5.94 7.90
C MET A 12 -8.03 6.99 7.01
N GLN A 13 -8.24 6.93 5.68
CA GLN A 13 -7.64 7.87 4.72
C GLN A 13 -8.16 9.31 4.90
N VAL A 14 -9.42 9.45 5.30
CA VAL A 14 -10.09 10.74 5.50
C VAL A 14 -10.24 11.12 6.99
N ALA A 15 -9.74 10.29 7.90
CA ALA A 15 -9.81 10.52 9.34
C ALA A 15 -9.20 11.89 9.71
N GLY A 16 -9.94 12.68 10.48
CA GLY A 16 -9.51 14.01 10.94
C GLY A 16 -9.56 15.11 9.87
N LYS A 17 -10.17 14.83 8.71
CA LYS A 17 -10.48 15.82 7.67
C LYS A 17 -11.99 15.91 7.47
N ASP A 18 -12.40 16.94 6.75
CA ASP A 18 -13.75 16.99 6.18
C ASP A 18 -13.80 16.02 4.99
N ALA A 19 -14.70 15.04 5.07
CA ALA A 19 -14.87 13.98 4.08
C ALA A 19 -16.21 14.11 3.31
N THR A 20 -16.80 15.31 3.30
CA THR A 20 -18.11 15.57 2.69
C THR A 20 -18.11 15.24 1.20
N GLU A 21 -17.06 15.65 0.47
CA GLU A 21 -16.92 15.37 -0.97
C GLU A 21 -16.81 13.87 -1.23
N GLU A 22 -15.93 13.16 -0.51
CA GLU A 22 -15.75 11.72 -0.65
C GLU A 22 -17.02 10.93 -0.29
N PHE A 23 -17.80 11.41 0.69
CA PHE A 23 -19.07 10.79 1.07
C PHE A 23 -20.15 10.96 0.00
N ASP A 24 -20.27 12.16 -0.58
CA ASP A 24 -21.25 12.49 -1.61
C ASP A 24 -20.92 11.85 -2.97
N ASP A 25 -19.64 11.82 -3.35
CA ASP A 25 -19.16 11.23 -4.61
C ASP A 25 -19.42 9.73 -4.70
N VAL A 26 -19.37 9.02 -3.58
CA VAL A 26 -19.70 7.58 -3.51
C VAL A 26 -21.21 7.35 -3.68
N GLY A 27 -22.04 8.33 -3.37
CA GLY A 27 -23.49 8.23 -3.52
C GLY A 27 -24.15 7.31 -2.49
N HIS A 28 -23.87 7.55 -1.20
CA HIS A 28 -24.42 6.76 -0.10
C HIS A 28 -25.96 6.77 -0.07
N SER A 29 -26.56 5.62 0.26
CA SER A 29 -28.01 5.48 0.32
C SER A 29 -28.64 6.28 1.47
N LYS A 30 -29.95 6.55 1.40
CA LYS A 30 -30.69 7.23 2.48
C LYS A 30 -30.55 6.56 3.84
N SER A 31 -30.45 5.23 3.87
CA SER A 31 -30.26 4.47 5.11
C SER A 31 -28.86 4.69 5.69
N ALA A 32 -27.82 4.85 4.85
CA ALA A 32 -26.47 5.16 5.31
C ALA A 32 -26.39 6.59 5.87
N ILE A 33 -27.08 7.54 5.24
CA ILE A 33 -27.22 8.92 5.76
C ILE A 33 -27.97 8.93 7.10
N GLU A 34 -28.93 8.03 7.30
CA GLU A 34 -29.63 7.90 8.57
C GLU A 34 -28.73 7.33 9.66
N GLN A 35 -27.95 6.28 9.35
CA GLN A 35 -26.95 5.72 10.26
C GLN A 35 -25.86 6.72 10.65
N LEU A 36 -25.47 7.63 9.76
CA LEU A 36 -24.49 8.69 10.05
C LEU A 36 -24.91 9.55 11.27
N LYS A 37 -26.22 9.75 11.47
CA LYS A 37 -26.75 10.55 12.59
C LYS A 37 -26.47 9.92 13.94
N ASP A 38 -26.41 8.60 14.02
CA ASP A 38 -26.14 7.87 15.26
C ASP A 38 -24.70 8.10 15.75
N PHE A 39 -23.79 8.48 14.85
CA PHE A 39 -22.38 8.75 15.13
C PHE A 39 -22.07 10.26 15.27
N TYR A 40 -23.10 11.12 15.27
CA TYR A 40 -22.91 12.56 15.41
C TYR A 40 -22.51 12.95 16.84
N VAL A 41 -21.36 13.59 16.99
CA VAL A 41 -20.80 14.01 18.30
C VAL A 41 -20.75 15.53 18.49
N GLY A 42 -20.95 16.33 17.44
CA GLY A 42 -20.93 17.79 17.47
C GLY A 42 -20.45 18.42 16.16
N GLU A 43 -20.31 19.75 16.15
CA GLU A 43 -19.83 20.52 14.99
C GLU A 43 -18.42 21.06 15.22
N CYS A 44 -17.65 21.18 14.12
CA CYS A 44 -16.34 21.80 14.17
C CYS A 44 -16.50 23.33 14.25
N PRO A 45 -15.77 24.04 15.14
CA PRO A 45 -15.78 25.49 15.13
C PRO A 45 -15.16 26.03 13.83
N GLU A 46 -15.78 27.03 13.20
CA GLU A 46 -15.33 27.66 11.94
C GLU A 46 -13.83 28.09 11.97
N VAL A 47 -13.34 28.52 13.14
CA VAL A 47 -11.94 28.88 13.36
C VAL A 47 -10.98 27.69 13.19
N LEU A 48 -11.41 26.49 13.57
CA LEU A 48 -10.66 25.26 13.38
C LEU A 48 -10.74 24.77 11.93
N GLU A 49 -11.88 24.87 11.27
CA GLU A 49 -12.05 24.46 9.86
C GLU A 49 -11.04 25.17 8.96
N LYS A 50 -10.94 26.49 9.07
CA LYS A 50 -9.98 27.30 8.31
C LYS A 50 -8.52 26.90 8.58
N LYS A 51 -8.21 26.52 9.83
CA LYS A 51 -6.89 26.04 10.21
C LYS A 51 -6.62 24.65 9.61
N ILE A 52 -7.58 23.74 9.65
CA ILE A 52 -7.46 22.37 9.13
C ILE A 52 -7.29 22.41 7.60
N SER A 53 -8.08 23.20 6.86
CA SER A 53 -7.91 23.35 5.41
C SER A 53 -6.53 23.95 5.05
N SER A 54 -6.05 24.92 5.83
CA SER A 54 -4.72 25.51 5.60
C SER A 54 -3.57 24.52 5.89
N VAL A 55 -3.73 23.66 6.89
CA VAL A 55 -2.74 22.64 7.27
C VAL A 55 -2.79 21.44 6.31
N ALA A 56 -3.97 21.04 5.84
CA ALA A 56 -4.14 20.02 4.80
C ALA A 56 -3.43 20.41 3.50
N ALA A 57 -3.51 21.69 3.09
CA ALA A 57 -2.78 22.23 1.93
C ALA A 57 -1.25 22.23 2.12
N THR A 58 -0.74 22.28 3.35
CA THR A 58 0.70 22.14 3.63
C THR A 58 1.14 20.68 3.75
N ASN A 59 0.26 19.79 4.20
CA ASN A 59 0.52 18.36 4.37
C ASN A 59 0.40 17.58 3.05
N SER A 60 -0.30 18.09 2.04
CA SER A 60 -0.28 17.52 0.69
C SER A 60 1.10 17.63 0.01
N LYS A 61 2.03 18.43 0.54
CA LYS A 61 3.44 18.44 0.12
C LYS A 61 4.34 17.45 0.89
N LEU A 62 3.86 16.85 1.99
CA LEU A 62 4.62 15.85 2.77
C LEU A 62 3.99 14.44 2.75
N ALA A 63 2.73 14.28 2.35
CA ALA A 63 2.09 12.97 2.19
C ALA A 63 2.39 12.29 0.84
N ALA A 64 3.39 12.76 0.10
CA ALA A 64 3.98 12.07 -1.06
C ALA A 64 5.29 11.34 -0.71
N SER A 65 5.51 11.00 0.57
CA SER A 65 6.68 10.24 1.00
C SER A 65 6.40 9.49 2.31
N ASP A 66 5.51 8.50 2.30
CA ASP A 66 5.66 7.33 3.18
C ASP A 66 4.91 6.12 2.61
N GLY A 67 5.50 5.58 1.56
CA GLY A 67 5.67 4.15 1.46
C GLY A 67 7.13 3.92 1.08
N PRO A 68 7.85 2.94 1.67
CA PRO A 68 8.97 2.35 0.99
C PRO A 68 8.39 1.74 -0.29
N THR A 69 8.45 2.49 -1.39
CA THR A 69 8.30 1.97 -2.74
C THR A 69 9.51 1.06 -3.02
N LEU A 70 9.62 -0.05 -2.29
CA LEU A 70 10.56 -1.14 -2.54
C LEU A 70 9.97 -2.17 -3.50
N THR A 71 8.95 -1.78 -4.28
CA THR A 71 8.25 -2.69 -5.18
C THR A 71 8.76 -2.62 -6.63
N ASN A 72 9.50 -1.57 -7.02
CA ASN A 72 9.93 -1.40 -8.42
C ASN A 72 11.44 -1.57 -8.68
N SER A 73 12.27 -1.78 -7.64
CA SER A 73 13.68 -2.17 -7.83
C SER A 73 13.94 -3.65 -7.49
N VAL A 74 13.13 -4.26 -6.61
CA VAL A 74 13.25 -5.69 -6.28
C VAL A 74 12.63 -6.58 -7.37
N GLY A 75 11.65 -6.09 -8.15
CA GLY A 75 10.88 -6.91 -9.09
C GLY A 75 11.67 -7.49 -10.27
N ILE A 76 12.67 -6.77 -10.82
CA ILE A 76 13.41 -7.25 -12.00
C ILE A 76 14.66 -8.05 -11.58
N PHE A 77 15.44 -7.57 -10.61
CA PHE A 77 16.62 -8.29 -10.11
C PHE A 77 16.24 -9.58 -9.37
N SER A 78 15.12 -9.61 -8.64
CA SER A 78 14.65 -10.83 -7.96
C SER A 78 14.18 -11.92 -8.94
N LYS A 79 13.69 -11.56 -10.13
CA LYS A 79 13.32 -12.55 -11.16
C LYS A 79 14.55 -13.08 -11.90
N VAL A 80 15.49 -12.21 -12.26
CA VAL A 80 16.76 -12.64 -12.88
C VAL A 80 17.54 -13.57 -11.95
N LEU A 81 17.66 -13.23 -10.67
CA LEU A 81 18.37 -14.06 -9.69
C LEU A 81 17.67 -15.41 -9.45
N GLN A 82 16.33 -15.45 -9.47
CA GLN A 82 15.54 -16.67 -9.31
C GLN A 82 15.77 -17.69 -10.44
N PHE A 83 16.03 -17.24 -11.68
CA PHE A 83 16.37 -18.15 -12.80
C PHE A 83 17.88 -18.41 -12.91
N LEU A 84 18.72 -17.46 -12.52
CA LEU A 84 20.17 -17.55 -12.66
C LEU A 84 20.81 -18.51 -11.64
N VAL A 85 20.34 -18.53 -10.39
CA VAL A 85 20.83 -19.44 -9.34
C VAL A 85 20.68 -20.93 -9.73
N PRO A 86 19.48 -21.42 -10.13
CA PRO A 86 19.34 -22.82 -10.56
C PRO A 86 20.11 -23.12 -11.85
N LEU A 87 20.23 -22.16 -12.79
CA LEU A 87 21.00 -22.36 -14.02
C LEU A 87 22.51 -22.51 -13.75
N VAL A 88 23.06 -21.69 -12.84
CA VAL A 88 24.46 -21.76 -12.42
C VAL A 88 24.74 -23.06 -11.66
N LEU A 89 23.88 -23.44 -10.71
CA LEU A 89 24.01 -24.72 -9.99
C LEU A 89 23.96 -25.92 -10.94
N LEU A 90 23.07 -25.91 -11.93
CA LEU A 90 23.00 -26.96 -12.95
C LEU A 90 24.27 -27.00 -13.82
N GLY A 91 24.79 -25.84 -14.22
CA GLY A 91 26.04 -25.74 -14.97
C GLY A 91 27.25 -26.28 -14.21
N VAL A 92 27.38 -25.90 -12.92
CA VAL A 92 28.44 -26.41 -12.04
C VAL A 92 28.31 -27.93 -11.83
N ALA A 93 27.10 -28.44 -11.62
CA ALA A 93 26.87 -29.88 -11.48
C ALA A 93 27.26 -30.67 -12.76
N VAL A 94 26.93 -30.16 -13.95
CA VAL A 94 27.32 -30.77 -15.23
C VAL A 94 28.84 -30.71 -15.44
N ALA A 95 29.48 -29.59 -15.07
CA ALA A 95 30.93 -29.47 -15.14
C ALA A 95 31.62 -30.47 -14.19
N LEU A 96 31.22 -30.53 -12.91
CA LEU A 96 31.73 -31.51 -11.97
C LEU A 96 31.48 -32.95 -12.44
N ARG A 97 30.36 -33.23 -13.11
CA ARG A 97 30.09 -34.55 -13.70
C ARG A 97 30.99 -34.88 -14.89
N LYS A 98 31.28 -33.92 -15.77
CA LYS A 98 32.15 -34.14 -16.95
C LYS A 98 33.65 -34.13 -16.61
N TYR A 99 34.05 -33.37 -15.60
CA TYR A 99 35.46 -33.19 -15.22
C TYR A 99 35.86 -34.02 -14.01
N GLY A 100 34.99 -34.20 -13.01
CA GLY A 100 35.24 -35.07 -11.85
C GLY A 100 35.31 -36.57 -12.17
N LYS A 101 35.00 -36.96 -13.41
CA LYS A 101 35.17 -38.34 -13.90
C LYS A 101 36.54 -38.61 -14.51
N LYS A 102 37.43 -37.61 -14.56
CA LYS A 102 38.80 -37.75 -15.11
C LYS A 102 39.82 -38.21 -14.07
N ASP A 103 39.49 -38.15 -12.79
CA ASP A 103 40.43 -38.45 -11.70
C ASP A 103 40.18 -39.82 -11.01
N LEU A 104 39.25 -40.63 -11.51
CA LEU A 104 38.94 -41.96 -10.95
C LEU A 104 39.24 -43.12 -11.93
N LYS A 105 40.31 -42.97 -12.71
CA LYS A 105 40.85 -44.06 -13.54
C LYS A 105 42.37 -44.00 -13.59
N ASN A 106 43.00 -44.17 -12.43
CA ASN A 106 44.29 -44.84 -12.31
C ASN A 106 44.01 -46.25 -11.81
#